data_AF-A0A377E3V2-F1
#
_entry.id   AF-A0A377E3V2-F1
#
_cell.length_a   1.000
_cell.length_b   1.000
_cell.length_c   1.000
_cell.angle_alpha   90.00
_cell.angle_beta   90.00
_cell.angle_gamma   90.00
#
_symmetry.space_group_name_H-M   'P 1'
#
loop_
_entity.id
_entity.type
_entity.pdbx_description
1 polymer ?
#
loop_
_entity_poly.entity_id
_entity_poly.type
_entity_poly.pdbx_seq_one_letter_code
_entity_poly.pdbx_strand_id
1 'polypeptide(L)' 'MTPILNHYFARINWSGAAAVNIDTLRALHLKHNCTIPFENLDVLLPREIQL' A
#
# COMPACT_ATOMS: atom_id res chain seq x y z
N MET A 1 -14.00 8.99 -0.11
CA MET A 1 -12.63 8.52 0.24
C MET A 1 -11.69 9.71 0.30
N THR A 2 -10.69 9.68 1.18
CA THR A 2 -9.63 10.71 1.24
C THR A 2 -8.70 10.60 0.03
N PRO A 3 -8.00 11.67 -0.37
CA PRO A 3 -7.04 11.63 -1.49
C PRO A 3 -5.96 10.54 -1.31
N ILE A 4 -5.41 10.40 -0.10
CA ILE A 4 -4.42 9.37 0.23
C ILE A 4 -4.96 7.96 -0.04
N LEU A 5 -6.21 7.69 0.32
CA LEU A 5 -6.80 6.36 0.14
C LEU A 5 -7.02 6.03 -1.35
N ASN A 6 -7.36 7.02 -2.18
CA ASN A 6 -7.47 6.82 -3.62
C ASN A 6 -6.12 6.49 -4.25
N HIS A 7 -5.05 7.20 -3.87
CA HIS A 7 -3.70 6.91 -4.35
C HIS A 7 -3.21 5.54 -3.91
N TYR A 8 -3.45 5.16 -2.66
CA TYR A 8 -3.11 3.83 -2.15
C TYR A 8 -3.80 2.72 -2.95
N PHE A 9 -5.13 2.82 -3.13
CA PHE A 9 -5.88 1.82 -3.89
C PHE A 9 -5.43 1.71 -5.35
N ALA A 10 -5.14 2.84 -6.01
CA ALA A 10 -4.56 2.83 -7.34
C ALA A 10 -3.20 2.12 -7.36
N ARG A 11 -2.31 2.42 -6.39
CA ARG A 11 -0.96 1.84 -6.31
C ARG A 11 -0.96 0.32 -6.13
N ILE A 12 -1.94 -0.23 -5.40
CA ILE A 12 -2.07 -1.67 -5.15
C ILE A 12 -3.02 -2.39 -6.12
N ASN A 13 -3.52 -1.70 -7.15
CA ASN A 13 -4.51 -2.21 -8.10
C ASN A 13 -5.79 -2.75 -7.41
N TRP A 14 -6.34 -1.97 -6.49
CA TRP A 14 -7.59 -2.28 -5.78
C TRP A 14 -8.77 -1.50 -6.38
N SER A 15 -9.82 -2.22 -6.80
CA SER A 15 -11.06 -1.67 -7.35
C SER A 15 -12.31 -2.02 -6.52
N GLY A 16 -12.13 -2.65 -5.35
CA GLY A 16 -13.23 -3.06 -4.48
C GLY A 16 -13.69 -1.95 -3.52
N ALA A 17 -14.80 -2.19 -2.82
CA ALA A 17 -15.29 -1.26 -1.79
C ALA A 17 -14.34 -1.19 -0.58
N ALA A 18 -14.24 -0.03 0.05
CA ALA A 18 -13.51 0.17 1.31
C ALA A 18 -14.35 -0.26 2.52
N ALA A 19 -14.86 -1.49 2.51
CA ALA A 19 -15.69 -2.00 3.60
C ALA A 19 -14.84 -2.34 4.83
N VAL A 20 -15.33 -2.01 6.03
CA VAL A 20 -14.64 -2.29 7.30
C VAL A 20 -14.98 -3.73 7.74
N ASN A 21 -14.50 -4.71 6.98
CA ASN A 21 -14.73 -6.13 7.24
C ASN A 21 -13.46 -6.97 6.97
N ILE A 22 -13.47 -8.21 7.47
CA ILE A 22 -12.30 -9.09 7.43
C ILE A 22 -11.89 -9.48 6.00
N ASP A 23 -12.84 -9.60 5.08
CA ASP A 23 -12.56 -9.97 3.70
C ASP A 23 -11.82 -8.85 2.96
N THR A 24 -12.24 -7.60 3.18
CA THR A 24 -11.55 -6.42 2.65
C THR A 24 -10.14 -6.31 3.22
N LEU A 25 -9.97 -6.53 4.53
CA LEU A 25 -8.64 -6.50 5.16
C LEU A 25 -7.70 -7.56 4.56
N ARG A 26 -8.16 -8.81 4.43
CA ARG A 26 -7.37 -9.90 3.84
C ARG A 26 -6.95 -9.58 2.41
N ALA A 27 -7.88 -9.09 1.61
CA ALA A 27 -7.62 -8.78 0.20
C ALA A 27 -6.65 -7.60 0.03
N LEU A 28 -6.86 -6.52 0.79
CA LEU A 28 -5.96 -5.36 0.79
C LEU A 28 -4.55 -5.74 1.27
N HIS A 29 -4.45 -6.56 2.32
CA HIS A 29 -3.17 -7.01 2.85
C HIS A 29 -2.39 -7.85 1.83
N LEU A 30 -3.05 -8.78 1.13
CA LEU A 30 -2.41 -9.56 0.07
C LEU A 30 -1.94 -8.67 -1.09
N LYS A 31 -2.80 -7.76 -1.56
CA LYS A 31 -2.48 -6.85 -2.67
C LYS A 31 -1.31 -5.91 -2.33
N HIS A 32 -1.24 -5.42 -1.10
CA HIS A 32 -0.09 -4.66 -0.62
C HIS A 32 1.21 -5.44 -0.79
N ASN A 33 1.27 -6.67 -0.25
CA ASN A 33 2.47 -7.51 -0.33
C ASN A 33 2.86 -7.85 -1.78
N CYS A 34 1.89 -8.01 -2.68
CA CYS A 34 2.18 -8.29 -4.09
C CYS A 34 2.65 -7.08 -4.90
N THR A 35 2.48 -5.85 -4.41
CA THR A 35 2.67 -4.63 -5.23
C THR A 35 3.63 -3.62 -4.64
N ILE A 36 3.76 -3.53 -3.32
CA ILE A 36 4.71 -2.64 -2.64
C ILE A 36 5.88 -3.50 -2.18
N PRO A 37 7.07 -3.35 -2.78
CA PRO A 37 8.23 -4.15 -2.42
C PRO A 37 8.76 -3.75 -1.05
N PHE A 38 9.26 -4.73 -0.31
CA PHE A 38 10.12 -4.47 0.84
C PHE A 38 11.54 -4.20 0.33
N GLU A 39 12.09 -3.02 0.63
CA GLU A 39 13.39 -2.58 0.12
C GLU A 39 14.13 -1.68 1.12
N ASN A 40 15.45 -1.53 0.94
CA ASN A 40 16.33 -0.74 1.79
C ASN A 40 17.34 0.10 0.98
N LEU A 41 17.01 0.47 -0.26
CA LEU A 41 17.90 1.17 -1.19
C LEU A 41 18.29 2.56 -0.68
N ASP A 42 17.37 3.28 -0.03
CA ASP A 42 17.67 4.61 0.53
C ASP A 42 18.75 4.56 1.60
N VAL A 43 18.74 3.52 2.44
CA VAL A 43 19.78 3.26 3.44
C VAL A 43 21.13 3.04 2.77
N LEU A 44 21.17 2.27 1.69
CA LEU A 44 22.39 1.94 0.96
C LEU A 44 22.94 3.11 0.13
N LEU A 45 22.08 4.07 -0.26
CA LEU A 45 22.41 5.25 -1.06
C LEU A 45 22.57 6.54 -0.24
N PRO A 46 22.98 6.42 1.02
CA PRO A 46 22.86 7.45 2.08
C PRO A 46 21.78 8.53 1.90
N ARG A 47 20.53 8.13 1.65
CA ARG A 47 19.38 9.05 1.54
C ARG A 47 18.55 9.05 2.84
N GLU A 48 18.07 10.22 3.27
CA GLU A 48 17.22 10.35 4.45
C GLU A 48 15.85 9.69 4.21
N ILE A 49 15.36 8.91 5.20
CA ILE A 49 14.03 8.30 5.17
C ILE A 49 13.04 9.27 5.82
N GLN A 50 12.04 9.69 5.06
CA GLN A 50 10.92 10.49 5.55
C GLN A 50 9.74 9.59 5.89
N LEU A 51 9.16 9.77 7.08
CA LEU A 51 8.04 8.99 7.61
C LEU A 51 6.72 9.75 7.54
#